data_AF-A0A511J465-F1
#
_entry.id   AF-A0A511J465-F1
#
_cell.length_a   1.000
_cell.length_b   1.000
_cell.length_c   1.000
_cell.angle_alpha   90.00
_cell.angle_beta   90.00
_cell.angle_gamma   90.00
#
_symmetry.space_group_name_H-M   'P 1'
#
loop_
_entity.id
_entity.type
_entity.pdbx_description
1 polymer ?
#
loop_
_entity_poly.entity_id
_entity_poly.type
_entity_poly.pdbx_seq_one_letter_code
_entity_poly.pdbx_strand_id
1 'polypeptide(L)'
;MKILFFVSSFPALSETFILNQITGMIDRGHEVEILATKRVRTVHHPEVEKYDLMNKVKYIEIPRNPLLKIFKGFVNFNKVFIKHPKRAYSLINRKEHGNFVWNLRPLYLYPFFEENKGYDVIIAHYGYNLLLLGHQSINLCNRILVH
;
A
#
# COMPACT_ATOMS: atom_id res chain seq x y z
N MET A 1 -12.39 11.82 8.30
CA MET A 1 -12.17 10.95 7.13
C MET A 1 -11.11 9.93 7.50
N LYS A 2 -11.23 8.71 6.97
CA LYS A 2 -10.24 7.65 7.10
C LYS A 2 -9.31 7.64 5.88
N ILE A 3 -8.03 7.90 6.10
CA ILE A 3 -7.03 8.13 5.07
C ILE A 3 -5.95 7.05 5.17
N LEU A 4 -5.63 6.41 4.06
CA LEU A 4 -4.52 5.47 3.95
C LEU A 4 -3.36 6.10 3.19
N PHE A 5 -2.21 6.24 3.84
CA PHE A 5 -0.95 6.56 3.16
C PHE A 5 -0.27 5.27 2.71
N PHE A 6 -0.09 5.07 1.41
CA PHE A 6 0.65 3.95 0.86
C PHE A 6 2.07 4.37 0.46
N VAL A 7 3.06 3.87 1.20
CA VAL A 7 4.48 4.23 1.06
C VAL A 7 5.33 2.99 0.80
N SER A 8 6.49 3.19 0.17
CA SER A 8 7.41 2.09 -0.10
C SER A 8 8.04 1.54 1.18
N SER A 9 8.46 2.43 2.08
CA SER A 9 9.09 2.08 3.35
C SER A 9 8.68 3.02 4.49
N PHE A 10 8.68 2.49 5.71
CA PHE A 10 8.42 3.29 6.90
C PHE A 10 9.13 2.71 8.14
N PRO A 11 9.65 3.52 9.08
CA PRO A 11 9.76 4.99 9.04
C PRO A 11 10.97 5.44 8.21
N ALA A 12 10.75 6.06 7.04
CA ALA A 12 11.82 6.55 6.19
C ALA A 12 12.09 8.04 6.48
N LEU A 13 13.18 8.33 7.20
CA LEU A 13 13.53 9.71 7.63
C LEU A 13 13.89 10.65 6.48
N SER A 14 14.32 10.10 5.33
CA SER A 14 14.60 10.89 4.13
C SER A 14 13.36 11.53 3.51
N GLU A 15 12.16 11.16 3.97
CA GLU A 15 10.87 11.55 3.39
C GLU A 15 10.09 12.45 4.36
N THR A 16 10.73 13.51 4.88
CA THR A 16 10.10 14.48 5.81
C THR A 16 8.83 15.11 5.24
N PHE A 17 8.74 15.26 3.91
CA PHE A 17 7.51 15.70 3.24
C PHE A 17 6.31 14.78 3.52
N ILE A 18 6.51 13.46 3.41
CA ILE A 18 5.44 12.47 3.65
C ILE A 18 5.05 12.48 5.13
N LEU A 19 6.04 12.58 6.01
CA LEU A 19 5.81 12.66 7.44
C LEU A 19 4.97 13.89 7.81
N ASN A 20 5.31 15.06 7.27
CA ASN A 20 4.56 16.31 7.47
C ASN A 20 3.11 16.22 6.94
N GLN A 21 2.89 15.50 5.83
CA GLN A 21 1.55 15.27 5.33
C GLN A 21 0.74 14.36 6.25
N ILE A 22 1.35 13.27 6.75
CA ILE A 22 0.72 12.36 7.71
C ILE A 22 0.33 13.11 8.98
N THR A 23 1.29 13.79 9.62
CA THR A 23 1.05 14.51 10.88
C THR A 23 0.05 15.64 10.68
N GLY A 24 0.16 16.40 9.59
CA GLY A 24 -0.80 17.45 9.27
C GLY A 24 -2.21 16.93 8.99
N MET A 25 -2.40 15.71 8.47
CA MET A 25 -3.73 15.11 8.33
C MET A 25 -4.30 14.67 9.69
N ILE A 26 -3.44 14.16 10.57
CA ILE A 26 -3.83 13.82 11.95
C ILE A 26 -4.23 15.09 12.71
N ASP A 27 -3.46 16.17 12.60
CA ASP A 27 -3.74 17.46 13.26
C ASP A 27 -5.09 18.07 12.81
N ARG A 28 -5.54 17.77 11.59
CA ARG A 28 -6.86 18.17 11.06
C ARG A 28 -8.01 17.25 11.52
N GLY A 29 -7.74 16.29 12.39
CA GLY A 29 -8.74 15.37 12.93
C GLY A 29 -9.11 14.23 11.99
N HIS A 30 -8.23 13.85 11.06
CA HIS A 30 -8.44 12.68 10.22
C HIS A 30 -7.86 11.40 10.86
N GLU A 31 -8.53 10.27 10.63
CA GLU A 31 -8.01 8.96 11.01
C GLU A 31 -7.01 8.53 9.93
N VAL A 32 -5.73 8.40 10.30
CA VAL A 32 -4.67 8.06 9.37
C VAL A 32 -4.11 6.66 9.67
N GLU A 33 -4.07 5.82 8.64
CA GLU A 33 -3.31 4.58 8.62
C GLU A 33 -2.21 4.65 7.56
N ILE A 34 -1.12 3.90 7.78
CA ILE A 34 0.02 3.85 6.88
C ILE A 34 0.18 2.41 6.42
N LEU A 35 0.23 2.19 5.11
CA LEU A 35 0.62 0.93 4.51
C LEU A 35 2.05 1.04 3.98
N ALA A 36 2.93 0.14 4.40
CA ALA A 36 4.32 0.11 3.96
C ALA A 36 4.73 -1.28 3.44
N THR A 37 5.50 -1.34 2.36
CA THR A 37 6.02 -2.64 1.85
C THR A 37 7.36 -3.07 2.46
N LYS A 38 8.03 -2.15 3.16
CA LYS A 38 9.34 -2.40 3.75
C LYS A 38 9.47 -1.69 5.09
N ARG A 39 9.78 -2.46 6.14
CA ARG A 39 10.26 -1.90 7.40
C ARG A 39 11.73 -1.50 7.24
N VAL A 40 12.05 -0.28 7.65
CA VAL A 40 13.42 0.21 7.75
C VAL A 40 13.75 0.43 9.22
N ARG A 41 15.02 0.21 9.59
CA ARG A 41 15.53 0.57 10.91
C ARG A 41 16.08 1.98 10.81
N THR A 42 15.57 2.87 11.63
CA THR A 42 15.94 4.28 11.63
C THR A 42 15.97 4.78 13.05
N VAL A 43 16.82 5.79 13.27
CA VAL A 43 16.99 6.45 14.57
C VAL A 43 15.70 7.22 14.91
N HIS A 44 15.37 7.25 16.20
CA HIS A 44 14.21 7.95 16.77
C HIS A 44 13.91 9.29 16.08
N HIS A 45 12.67 9.48 15.62
CA HIS A 45 12.18 10.76 15.13
C HIS A 45 11.11 11.28 16.09
N PRO A 46 11.25 12.52 16.61
CA PRO A 46 10.32 13.05 17.60
C PRO A 46 8.86 13.00 17.16
N GLU A 47 8.57 13.24 15.88
CA GLU A 47 7.19 13.17 15.37
C GLU A 47 6.65 11.74 15.27
N VAL A 48 7.49 10.75 14.95
CA VAL A 48 7.05 9.35 14.88
C VAL A 48 6.58 8.88 16.26
N GLU A 49 7.25 9.32 17.31
CA GLU A 49 6.86 9.05 18.71
C GLU A 49 5.68 9.91 19.15
N LYS A 50 5.75 11.23 18.93
CA LYS A 50 4.70 12.19 19.30
C LYS A 50 3.33 11.78 18.77
N TYR A 51 3.28 11.31 17.52
CA TYR A 51 2.03 10.89 16.87
C TYR A 51 1.79 9.38 16.95
N ASP A 52 2.67 8.63 17.62
CA ASP A 52 2.62 7.18 17.74
C ASP A 52 2.39 6.49 16.38
N LEU A 53 3.13 6.93 15.37
CA LEU A 53 2.89 6.53 13.98
C LEU A 53 3.16 5.05 13.77
N MET A 54 4.05 4.45 14.56
CA MET A 54 4.36 3.03 14.44
C MET A 54 3.16 2.12 14.73
N ASN A 55 2.24 2.55 15.59
CA ASN A 55 0.98 1.83 15.86
C ASN A 55 -0.07 2.03 14.76
N LYS A 56 0.18 2.95 13.83
CA LYS A 56 -0.70 3.23 12.67
C LYS A 56 -0.20 2.55 11.40
N VAL A 57 0.93 1.83 11.45
CA VAL A 57 1.56 1.24 10.26
C VAL A 57 1.22 -0.25 10.13
N LYS A 58 0.71 -0.61 8.96
CA LYS A 58 0.57 -1.99 8.50
C LYS A 58 1.66 -2.30 7.48
N TYR A 59 2.35 -3.41 7.69
CA TYR A 59 3.40 -3.86 6.76
C TYR A 59 2.90 -5.01 5.89
N ILE A 60 3.05 -4.87 4.58
CA ILE A 60 2.91 -5.98 3.64
C ILE A 60 4.30 -6.45 3.26
N GLU A 61 4.75 -7.50 3.94
CA GLU A 61 6.06 -8.08 3.71
C GLU A 61 6.03 -9.03 2.50
N ILE A 62 6.67 -8.61 1.43
CA ILE A 62 6.94 -9.48 0.29
C ILE A 62 8.22 -10.27 0.58
N PRO A 63 8.19 -11.62 0.56
CA PRO A 63 9.36 -12.42 0.83
C PRO A 63 10.53 -12.07 -0.08
N ARG A 64 11.74 -11.99 0.50
CA ARG A 64 12.99 -11.84 -0.27
C ARG A 64 13.40 -13.13 -0.97
N ASN A 65 13.07 -14.28 -0.37
CA ASN A 65 13.34 -15.58 -0.97
C ASN A 65 12.42 -15.80 -2.20
N PRO A 66 12.99 -16.04 -3.40
CA PRO A 66 12.21 -16.20 -4.63
C PRO A 66 11.18 -17.33 -4.60
N LEU A 67 11.54 -18.50 -4.04
CA LEU A 67 10.65 -19.66 -3.96
C LEU A 67 9.46 -19.36 -3.05
N LEU A 68 9.72 -18.82 -1.87
CA LEU A 68 8.66 -18.44 -0.93
C LEU A 68 7.77 -17.33 -1.50
N LYS A 69 8.36 -16.40 -2.26
CA LYS A 69 7.65 -15.32 -2.94
C LYS A 69 6.69 -15.85 -4.01
N ILE A 70 7.10 -16.84 -4.80
CA ILE A 70 6.23 -17.48 -5.79
C ILE A 70 5.13 -18.26 -5.10
N PHE A 71 5.48 -19.09 -4.10
CA PHE A 71 4.50 -19.92 -3.37
C PHE A 71 3.41 -19.06 -2.71
N LYS A 72 3.79 -18.04 -1.93
CA LYS A 72 2.82 -17.13 -1.31
C LYS A 72 2.04 -16.31 -2.34
N GLY A 73 2.69 -15.92 -3.44
CA GLY A 73 2.03 -15.25 -4.56
C GLY A 73 0.92 -16.12 -5.17
N PHE A 74 1.19 -17.41 -5.37
CA PHE A 74 0.21 -18.38 -5.86
C PHE A 74 -0.93 -18.61 -4.85
N VAL A 75 -0.63 -18.72 -3.55
CA VAL A 75 -1.67 -18.80 -2.51
C VAL A 75 -2.60 -17.58 -2.56
N ASN A 76 -2.04 -16.38 -2.67
CA ASN A 76 -2.85 -15.17 -2.75
C ASN A 76 -3.62 -15.08 -4.08
N PHE A 77 -3.01 -15.49 -5.19
CA PHE A 77 -3.70 -15.58 -6.48
C PHE A 77 -4.93 -16.48 -6.37
N ASN A 78 -4.81 -17.68 -5.82
CA ASN A 78 -5.94 -18.59 -5.67
C ASN A 78 -7.03 -18.01 -4.77
N LYS A 79 -6.66 -17.34 -3.66
CA LYS A 79 -7.63 -16.64 -2.80
C LYS A 79 -8.44 -15.60 -3.57
N VAL A 80 -7.77 -14.80 -4.40
CA VAL A 80 -8.44 -13.79 -5.24
C VAL A 80 -9.23 -14.47 -6.36
N PHE A 81 -8.71 -15.52 -6.96
CA PHE A 81 -9.32 -16.24 -8.08
C PHE A 81 -10.67 -16.85 -7.70
N ILE A 82 -10.75 -17.49 -6.54
CA ILE A 82 -11.99 -18.10 -6.03
C ILE A 82 -13.11 -17.05 -5.87
N LYS A 83 -12.77 -15.84 -5.41
CA LYS A 83 -13.77 -14.77 -5.20
C LYS A 83 -14.03 -13.94 -6.45
N HIS A 84 -12.98 -13.64 -7.22
CA HIS A 84 -12.97 -12.68 -8.33
C HIS A 84 -12.04 -13.14 -9.46
N PRO A 85 -12.43 -14.15 -10.27
CA PRO A 85 -11.55 -14.77 -11.25
C PRO A 85 -11.04 -13.79 -12.32
N LYS A 86 -11.89 -12.87 -12.80
CA LYS A 86 -11.50 -11.81 -13.74
C LYS A 86 -10.43 -10.88 -13.15
N ARG A 87 -10.54 -10.53 -11.86
CA ARG A 87 -9.56 -9.69 -11.14
C ARG A 87 -8.24 -10.43 -10.94
N ALA A 88 -8.28 -11.71 -10.58
CA ALA A 88 -7.07 -12.50 -10.38
C ALA A 88 -6.20 -12.53 -11.65
N TYR A 89 -6.80 -12.74 -12.83
CA TYR A 89 -6.08 -12.68 -14.10
C TYR A 89 -5.50 -11.30 -14.40
N SER A 90 -6.25 -10.24 -14.09
CA SER A 90 -5.82 -8.85 -14.22
C SER A 90 -4.55 -8.56 -13.40
N LEU A 91 -4.44 -9.10 -12.18
CA LEU A 91 -3.25 -8.94 -11.32
C LEU A 91 -1.95 -9.53 -11.88
N ILE A 92 -2.06 -10.51 -12.79
CA ILE A 92 -0.93 -11.12 -13.49
C ILE A 92 -0.80 -10.64 -14.94
N ASN A 93 -1.68 -9.73 -15.38
CA ASN A 93 -1.66 -9.20 -16.75
C ASN A 93 -0.66 -8.05 -16.88
N ARG A 94 0.37 -8.25 -17.70
CA ARG A 94 1.41 -7.24 -17.98
C ARG A 94 0.84 -5.96 -18.60
N LYS A 95 -0.24 -6.03 -19.37
CA LYS A 95 -0.82 -4.84 -20.01
C LYS A 95 -1.43 -3.86 -19.00
N GLU A 96 -1.89 -4.35 -17.85
CA GLU A 96 -2.55 -3.53 -16.82
C GLU A 96 -1.57 -2.99 -15.77
N HIS A 97 -0.56 -3.77 -15.39
CA HIS A 97 0.37 -3.38 -14.32
C HIS A 97 1.82 -3.16 -14.80
N GLY A 98 2.10 -3.28 -16.10
CA GLY A 98 3.44 -3.05 -16.67
C GLY A 98 4.49 -4.05 -16.15
N ASN A 99 5.75 -3.60 -16.00
CA ASN A 99 6.84 -4.43 -15.46
C ASN A 99 6.66 -4.80 -13.96
N PHE A 100 5.60 -4.31 -13.32
CA PHE A 100 5.31 -4.51 -11.90
C PHE A 100 4.88 -5.97 -11.60
N VAL A 101 4.20 -6.61 -12.55
CA VAL A 101 3.73 -8.01 -12.44
C VAL A 101 4.88 -8.96 -12.11
N TRP A 102 6.07 -8.71 -12.67
CA TRP A 102 7.26 -9.54 -12.46
C TRP A 102 7.68 -9.65 -11.00
N ASN A 103 7.33 -8.65 -10.18
CA ASN A 103 7.63 -8.68 -8.76
C ASN A 103 6.53 -9.32 -7.91
N LEU A 104 5.47 -9.85 -8.51
CA LEU A 104 4.30 -10.47 -7.85
C LEU A 104 3.58 -9.57 -6.84
N ARG A 105 4.04 -8.34 -6.66
CA ARG A 105 3.53 -7.35 -5.72
C ARG A 105 2.00 -7.13 -5.81
N PRO A 106 1.33 -7.15 -6.98
CA PRO A 106 -0.13 -7.03 -7.04
C PRO A 106 -0.84 -8.15 -6.29
N LEU A 107 -0.31 -9.38 -6.33
CA LEU A 107 -0.85 -10.52 -5.60
C LEU A 107 -0.71 -10.39 -4.09
N TYR A 108 0.22 -9.57 -3.59
CA TYR A 108 0.38 -9.31 -2.15
C TYR A 108 -0.45 -8.13 -1.67
N LEU A 109 -0.65 -7.14 -2.53
CA LEU A 109 -1.31 -5.88 -2.18
C LEU A 109 -2.82 -5.96 -2.37
N TYR A 110 -3.30 -6.63 -3.42
CA TYR A 110 -4.74 -6.71 -3.70
C TYR A 110 -5.56 -7.29 -2.53
N PRO A 111 -5.16 -8.41 -1.88
CA PRO A 111 -5.93 -8.96 -0.76
C PRO A 111 -6.11 -7.95 0.38
N PHE A 112 -5.08 -7.15 0.67
CA PHE A 112 -5.17 -6.10 1.69
C PHE A 112 -6.24 -5.07 1.33
N PHE A 113 -6.24 -4.52 0.11
CA PHE A 113 -7.23 -3.53 -0.29
C PHE A 113 -8.64 -4.12 -0.43
N GLU A 114 -8.75 -5.40 -0.79
CA GLU A 114 -10.02 -6.10 -0.85
C GLU A 114 -10.64 -6.30 0.54
N GLU A 115 -9.81 -6.55 1.56
CA GLU A 115 -10.22 -6.69 2.97
C GLU A 115 -10.42 -5.33 3.66
N ASN A 116 -9.75 -4.27 3.18
CA ASN A 116 -9.74 -2.95 3.81
C ASN A 116 -10.32 -1.87 2.88
N LYS A 117 -11.60 -2.00 2.51
CA LYS A 117 -12.31 -1.04 1.63
C LYS A 117 -12.84 0.22 2.34
N GLY A 118 -12.63 0.34 3.65
CA GLY A 118 -13.23 1.40 4.47
C GLY A 118 -12.51 2.75 4.44
N TYR A 119 -11.55 2.97 3.53
CA TYR A 119 -10.83 4.23 3.44
C TYR A 119 -11.56 5.20 2.51
N ASP A 120 -11.72 6.44 2.95
CA ASP A 120 -12.28 7.53 2.16
C ASP A 120 -11.28 8.02 1.10
N VAL A 121 -9.99 7.96 1.43
CA VAL A 121 -8.89 8.47 0.62
C VAL A 121 -7.69 7.54 0.73
N ILE A 122 -7.07 7.20 -0.40
CA ILE A 122 -5.79 6.50 -0.45
C ILE A 122 -4.78 7.41 -1.13
N ILE A 123 -3.74 7.80 -0.40
CA ILE A 123 -2.64 8.64 -0.86
C ILE A 123 -1.44 7.72 -1.10
N ALA A 124 -1.15 7.42 -2.36
CA ALA A 124 -0.01 6.60 -2.73
C ALA A 124 1.18 7.50 -3.11
N HIS A 125 2.26 7.41 -2.34
CA HIS A 125 3.50 8.10 -2.70
C HIS A 125 4.32 7.22 -3.66
N TYR A 126 4.92 7.86 -4.66
CA TYR A 126 5.65 7.27 -5.80
C TYR A 126 4.76 6.56 -6.84
N GLY A 127 4.91 6.94 -8.12
CA GLY A 127 4.05 6.50 -9.23
C GLY A 127 3.94 4.98 -9.43
N TYR A 128 4.90 4.20 -8.92
CA TYR A 128 4.86 2.73 -8.94
C TYR A 128 3.70 2.17 -8.10
N ASN A 129 3.38 2.78 -6.96
CA ASN A 129 2.27 2.36 -6.09
C ASN A 129 0.88 2.66 -6.71
N LEU A 130 0.82 3.58 -7.67
CA LEU A 130 -0.40 4.01 -8.36
C LEU A 130 -0.92 2.98 -9.37
N LEU A 131 -0.01 2.27 -10.07
CA LEU A 131 -0.34 1.24 -11.07
C LEU A 131 -1.11 0.04 -10.48
N LEU A 132 -1.00 -0.16 -9.17
CA LEU A 132 -1.73 -1.21 -8.45
C LEU A 132 -3.16 -0.83 -8.12
N LEU A 133 -3.41 0.46 -7.93
CA LEU A 133 -4.72 0.98 -7.59
C LEU A 133 -5.57 1.15 -8.85
N GLY A 134 -4.95 1.33 -10.03
CA GLY A 134 -5.58 1.74 -11.29
C GLY A 134 -6.89 1.06 -11.73
N HIS A 135 -7.19 -0.17 -11.30
CA HIS A 135 -8.48 -0.83 -11.61
C HIS A 135 -9.48 -0.89 -10.43
N GLN A 136 -9.04 -0.63 -9.19
CA GLN A 136 -9.90 -0.31 -8.05
C GLN A 136 -10.21 1.20 -8.02
N SER A 137 -9.39 2.04 -8.65
CA SER A 137 -9.58 3.47 -8.79
C SER A 137 -10.88 3.85 -9.48
N ILE A 138 -11.45 3.04 -10.37
CA ILE A 138 -12.65 3.45 -11.13
C ILE A 138 -13.90 3.64 -10.24
N ASN A 139 -13.96 3.01 -9.05
CA ASN A 139 -15.04 3.26 -8.07
C ASN A 139 -14.57 3.99 -6.79
N LEU A 140 -13.26 4.22 -6.64
CA LEU A 140 -12.65 5.01 -5.54
C LEU A 140 -12.14 6.38 -6.04
N CYS A 141 -12.33 6.69 -7.33
CA CYS A 141 -11.92 7.92 -8.00
C CYS A 141 -12.82 9.07 -7.60
N ASN A 142 -12.52 9.67 -6.45
CA ASN A 142 -12.68 11.12 -6.34
C ASN A 142 -11.50 11.82 -5.67
N ARG A 143 -10.51 11.12 -5.09
CA ARG A 143 -9.45 11.79 -4.31
C ARG A 143 -8.10 11.05 -4.32
N ILE A 144 -7.55 10.74 -5.50
CA ILE A 144 -6.10 10.46 -5.58
C ILE A 144 -5.39 11.80 -5.71
N LEU A 145 -4.88 12.35 -4.61
CA LEU A 145 -4.06 13.55 -4.63
C LEU A 145 -2.60 13.14 -4.89
N VAL A 146 -2.07 13.62 -6.01
CA VAL A 146 -0.68 13.42 -6.43
C VAL A 146 0.18 14.54 -5.84
N HIS A 147 1.14 14.18 -5.00
CA HIS A 147 2.27 15.03 -4.64
C HIS A 147 3.57 14.24 -4.76
#